data_AF-A0A7V8A8M8-F1
#
_entry.id   AF-A0A7V8A8M8-F1
#
_cell.length_a   1.000
_cell.length_b   1.000
_cell.length_c   1.000
_cell.angle_alpha   90.00
_cell.angle_beta   90.00
_cell.angle_gamma   90.00
#
_symmetry.space_group_name_H-M   'P 1'
#
loop_
_entity.id
_entity.type
_entity.pdbx_description
1 polymer ?
#
loop_
_entity_poly.entity_id
_entity_poly.type
_entity_poly.pdbx_seq_one_letter_code
_entity_poly.pdbx_strand_id
1 'polypeptide(L)'
;MIWAWRSPIRLRQCIEEIVMALKVRENAMPFSTQIDATRLFVASKMVSRITGFPVQYNKAIVGKNAFAHESGIHQDGMLKNAETYEIMTPESVGQGGTNLVMGKHSGRHAFKDKLRALGYELSDNAFMDAFTRFKDLADKKKFIFDDDLVALVDDAASHVDDAIKVSRLRVVAGTDGPQTAEIDLLINGEKRWTTMRGNGRFSAPRRGRLLRHRPRRRRRHTGRQRQSLRRRPQPPYD
;
A
#
# COMPACT_ATOMS: atom_id res chain seq x y z
N MET A 1 10.90 42.93 -22.96
CA MET A 1 11.52 41.97 -22.02
C MET A 1 10.68 41.91 -20.75
N ILE A 2 9.74 40.96 -20.66
CA ILE A 2 8.99 40.66 -19.43
C ILE A 2 9.20 39.16 -19.20
N TRP A 3 10.12 38.81 -18.29
CA TRP A 3 10.40 37.44 -17.89
C TRP A 3 10.82 37.43 -16.41
N ALA A 4 9.85 37.51 -15.49
CA ALA A 4 10.08 37.15 -14.09
C ALA A 4 8.75 36.98 -13.32
N TRP A 5 7.82 36.13 -13.80
CA TRP A 5 6.64 35.73 -12.99
C TRP A 5 6.15 34.33 -13.38
N ARG A 6 7.04 33.33 -13.26
CA ARG A 6 6.73 31.91 -13.51
C ARG A 6 7.37 30.96 -12.49
N SER A 7 7.50 31.39 -11.24
CA SER A 7 7.64 30.44 -10.14
C SER A 7 6.27 30.27 -9.51
N PRO A 8 5.60 29.10 -9.64
CA PRO A 8 4.38 28.87 -8.90
C PRO A 8 4.76 28.90 -7.43
N ILE A 9 4.34 29.95 -6.74
CA ILE A 9 4.36 30.01 -5.28
C ILE A 9 3.56 28.79 -4.85
N ARG A 10 4.29 27.74 -4.45
CA ARG A 10 3.73 26.63 -3.70
C ARG A 10 3.29 27.24 -2.38
N LEU A 11 2.04 27.70 -2.32
CA LEU A 11 1.33 27.91 -1.07
C LEU A 11 1.17 26.53 -0.44
N ARG A 12 2.24 26.07 0.22
CA ARG A 12 2.20 24.89 1.06
C ARG A 12 1.48 25.33 2.31
N GLN A 13 0.45 24.56 2.68
CA GLN A 13 -0.15 24.59 4.01
C GLN A 13 0.97 24.70 5.06
N CYS A 14 0.95 25.76 5.86
CA CYS A 14 1.96 26.03 6.90
C CYS A 14 1.33 26.18 8.30
N ILE A 15 0.01 25.98 8.41
CA ILE A 15 -0.70 26.08 9.68
C ILE A 15 -0.16 25.05 10.66
N GLU A 16 0.09 23.83 10.22
CA GLU A 16 0.66 22.77 11.04
C GLU A 16 2.06 23.13 11.58
N GLU A 17 2.88 23.82 10.80
CA GLU A 17 4.23 24.25 11.21
C GLU A 17 4.15 25.39 12.23
N ILE A 18 3.26 26.36 12.02
CA ILE A 18 3.06 27.48 12.95
C ILE A 18 2.48 26.99 14.28
N VAL A 19 1.44 26.15 14.22
CA VAL A 19 0.79 25.57 15.41
C VAL A 19 1.80 24.78 16.24
N MET A 20 2.61 23.93 15.59
CA MET A 20 3.60 23.13 16.32
C MET A 20 4.79 23.95 16.79
N ALA A 21 5.21 24.99 16.06
CA ALA A 21 6.26 25.90 16.54
C ALA A 21 5.86 26.61 17.84
N LEU A 22 4.62 27.12 17.91
CA LEU A 22 4.08 27.76 19.11
C LEU A 22 3.96 26.77 20.26
N LYS A 23 3.47 25.56 19.99
CA LYS A 23 3.26 24.52 21.02
C LYS A 23 4.58 23.97 21.59
N VAL A 24 5.59 23.77 20.75
CA VAL A 24 6.89 23.18 21.16
C VAL A 24 7.79 24.23 21.81
N ARG A 25 7.65 25.51 21.47
CA ARG A 25 8.45 26.60 22.01
C ARG A 25 7.64 27.54 22.90
N GLU A 26 6.68 27.02 23.64
CA GLU A 26 5.82 27.81 24.55
C GLU A 26 6.64 28.67 25.52
N ASN A 27 7.77 28.15 26.02
CA ASN A 27 8.69 28.89 26.90
C ASN A 27 9.35 30.12 26.26
N ALA A 28 9.44 30.17 24.93
CA ALA A 28 10.09 31.26 24.18
C ALA A 28 9.09 32.09 23.34
N MET A 29 7.84 31.62 23.21
CA MET A 29 6.81 32.26 22.39
C MET A 29 5.51 32.36 23.21
N PRO A 30 5.15 33.55 23.73
CA PRO A 30 3.99 33.75 24.60
C PRO A 30 2.67 33.84 23.81
N PHE A 31 2.52 33.02 22.78
CA PHE A 31 1.33 32.99 21.92
C PHE A 31 0.80 31.56 21.82
N SER A 32 -0.51 31.41 21.95
CA SER A 32 -1.20 30.12 21.82
C SER A 32 -2.26 30.16 20.71
N THR A 33 -2.69 28.99 20.28
CA THR A 33 -3.81 28.85 19.32
C THR A 33 -4.86 27.93 19.92
N GLN A 34 -6.12 28.07 19.50
CA GLN A 34 -7.19 27.13 19.87
C GLN A 34 -7.24 25.90 18.96
N ILE A 35 -6.17 25.65 18.18
CA ILE A 35 -6.12 24.54 17.24
C ILE A 35 -5.73 23.26 17.98
N ASP A 36 -6.58 22.25 17.85
CA ASP A 36 -6.28 20.89 18.30
C ASP A 36 -5.21 20.26 17.40
N ALA A 37 -3.95 20.30 17.88
CA ALA A 37 -2.80 19.76 17.17
C ALA A 37 -2.96 18.26 16.81
N THR A 38 -3.71 17.49 17.60
CA THR A 38 -3.93 16.05 17.37
C THR A 38 -4.77 15.77 16.12
N ARG A 39 -5.33 16.81 15.48
CA ARG A 39 -6.10 16.69 14.24
C ARG A 39 -5.31 17.11 13.00
N LEU A 40 -4.09 17.64 13.14
CA LEU A 40 -3.32 18.18 12.03
C LEU A 40 -3.04 17.14 10.95
N PHE A 41 -2.65 15.92 11.34
CA PHE A 41 -2.38 14.83 10.39
C PHE A 41 -3.64 14.45 9.59
N VAL A 42 -4.77 14.25 10.27
CA VAL A 42 -6.05 13.87 9.64
C VAL A 42 -6.57 14.98 8.74
N ALA A 43 -6.46 16.25 9.17
CA ALA A 43 -6.84 17.41 8.36
C ALA A 43 -5.99 17.50 7.07
N SER A 44 -4.68 17.31 7.18
CA SER A 44 -3.76 17.30 6.03
C SER A 44 -4.12 16.18 5.04
N LYS A 45 -4.42 14.98 5.54
CA LYS A 45 -4.91 13.86 4.72
C LYS A 45 -6.24 14.17 4.04
N MET A 46 -7.17 14.83 4.73
CA MET A 46 -8.47 15.21 4.19
C MET A 46 -8.31 16.21 3.04
N VAL A 47 -7.52 17.27 3.22
CA VAL A 47 -7.23 18.25 2.19
C VAL A 47 -6.56 17.60 0.98
N SER A 48 -5.60 16.70 1.21
CA SER A 48 -4.93 15.95 0.13
C SER A 48 -5.92 15.11 -0.70
N ARG A 49 -6.87 14.43 -0.04
CA ARG A 49 -7.92 13.64 -0.72
C ARG A 49 -8.89 14.48 -1.52
N ILE A 50 -9.31 15.63 -0.98
CA ILE A 50 -10.27 16.53 -1.65
C ILE A 50 -9.63 17.21 -2.87
N THR A 51 -8.38 17.65 -2.71
CA THR A 51 -7.69 18.44 -3.74
C THR A 51 -6.97 17.57 -4.79
N GLY A 52 -6.73 16.29 -4.49
CA GLY A 52 -5.96 15.38 -5.34
C GLY A 52 -4.45 15.63 -5.31
N PHE A 53 -3.96 16.57 -4.48
CA PHE A 53 -2.53 16.82 -4.32
C PHE A 53 -1.99 16.01 -3.15
N PRO A 54 -1.05 15.07 -3.38
CA PRO A 54 -0.46 14.27 -2.30
C PRO A 54 0.40 15.13 -1.37
N VAL A 55 0.34 14.86 -0.07
CA VAL A 55 1.28 15.42 0.91
C VAL A 55 2.68 14.87 0.63
N GLN A 56 3.68 15.76 0.60
CA GLN A 56 5.07 15.35 0.41
C GLN A 56 5.54 14.51 1.60
N TYR A 57 6.32 13.47 1.32
CA TYR A 57 6.79 12.53 2.35
C TYR A 57 7.58 13.24 3.47
N ASN A 58 8.40 14.21 3.09
CA ASN A 58 9.25 15.01 3.98
C ASN A 58 8.61 16.35 4.40
N LYS A 59 7.29 16.54 4.23
CA LYS A 59 6.61 17.71 4.77
C LYS A 59 6.73 17.71 6.29
N ALA A 60 7.15 18.83 6.87
CA ALA A 60 7.22 18.97 8.32
C ALA A 60 5.85 18.70 8.96
N ILE A 61 5.86 18.09 10.15
CA ILE A 61 4.69 17.79 11.00
C ILE A 61 3.76 16.69 10.45
N VAL A 62 3.37 16.73 9.18
CA VAL A 62 2.31 15.88 8.62
C VAL A 62 2.76 14.95 7.49
N GLY A 63 4.03 15.04 7.08
CA GLY A 63 4.60 14.14 6.08
C GLY A 63 4.75 12.71 6.60
N LYS A 64 4.65 11.72 5.71
CA LYS A 64 4.81 10.28 6.06
C LYS A 64 6.14 10.00 6.79
N ASN A 65 7.16 10.84 6.56
CA ASN A 65 8.50 10.72 7.12
C ASN A 65 8.81 11.77 8.20
N ALA A 66 7.83 12.54 8.67
CA ALA A 66 8.07 13.60 9.65
C ALA A 66 8.59 13.06 11.00
N PHE A 67 8.21 11.83 11.35
CA PHE A 67 8.65 11.10 12.55
C PHE A 67 9.30 9.76 12.18
N ALA A 68 9.96 9.74 11.02
CA ALA A 68 10.68 8.57 10.58
C ALA A 68 12.09 8.53 11.17
N HIS A 69 12.41 7.42 11.85
CA HIS A 69 13.73 7.18 12.40
C HIS A 69 14.45 6.09 11.62
N GLU A 70 15.71 6.33 11.26
CA GLU A 70 16.55 5.36 10.59
C GLU A 70 16.97 4.24 11.55
N SER A 71 17.06 3.02 11.04
CA SER A 71 17.62 1.89 11.77
C SER A 71 19.13 2.02 11.99
N GLY A 72 19.59 1.96 13.24
CA GLY A 72 21.00 2.07 13.63
C GLY A 72 21.12 2.55 15.07
N ILE A 73 22.21 3.22 15.43
CA ILE A 73 22.39 3.84 16.77
C ILE A 73 21.23 4.75 17.19
N HIS A 74 20.52 5.34 16.23
CA HIS A 74 19.34 6.17 16.48
C HIS A 74 18.12 5.36 16.96
N GLN A 75 17.99 4.09 16.59
CA GLN A 75 16.96 3.20 17.15
C GLN A 75 17.27 2.82 18.60
N ASP A 76 18.52 2.46 18.89
CA ASP A 76 18.93 2.14 20.27
C ASP A 76 18.75 3.35 21.20
N GLY A 77 19.08 4.55 20.70
CA GLY A 77 18.81 5.81 21.39
C GLY A 77 17.32 6.08 21.59
N MET A 78 16.48 5.88 20.57
CA MET A 78 15.02 6.03 20.66
C MET A 78 14.36 5.04 21.62
N LEU A 79 14.79 3.78 21.61
CA LEU A 79 14.28 2.73 22.50
C LEU A 79 14.64 3.01 23.96
N LYS A 80 15.77 3.67 24.21
CA LYS A 80 16.21 4.07 25.55
C LYS A 80 15.54 5.36 26.03
N ASN A 81 15.47 6.38 25.18
CA ASN A 81 14.75 7.62 25.47
C ASN A 81 14.35 8.36 24.17
N ALA A 82 13.05 8.35 23.87
CA ALA A 82 12.46 9.00 22.70
C ALA A 82 12.68 10.51 22.65
N GLU A 83 12.71 11.20 23.80
CA GLU A 83 12.89 12.65 23.89
C GLU A 83 14.24 13.13 23.37
N THR A 84 15.22 12.22 23.23
CA THR A 84 16.56 12.51 22.70
C THR A 84 16.52 12.95 21.23
N TYR A 85 15.55 12.47 20.46
CA TYR A 85 15.45 12.72 19.01
C TYR A 85 14.10 13.30 18.60
N GLU A 86 13.08 13.23 19.47
CA GLU A 86 11.76 13.76 19.20
C GLU A 86 11.47 14.99 20.08
N ILE A 87 11.57 16.18 19.48
CA ILE A 87 11.11 17.42 20.13
C ILE A 87 9.58 17.47 20.28
N MET A 88 8.86 16.60 19.54
CA MET A 88 7.42 16.37 19.63
C MET A 88 7.11 14.95 19.16
N THR A 89 6.09 14.30 19.72
CA THR A 89 5.76 12.92 19.37
C THR A 89 4.80 12.84 18.18
N PRO A 90 4.76 11.72 17.43
CA PRO A 90 3.76 11.50 16.38
C PRO A 90 2.32 11.68 16.87
N GLU A 91 2.03 11.23 18.08
CA GLU A 91 0.70 11.32 18.70
C GLU A 91 0.30 12.78 18.94
N SER A 92 1.28 13.65 19.25
CA SER A 92 1.04 15.08 19.50
C SER A 92 0.43 15.82 18.29
N VAL A 93 0.56 15.24 17.08
CA VAL A 93 0.05 15.78 15.82
C VAL A 93 -1.05 14.92 15.17
N GLY A 94 -1.45 13.82 15.84
CA GLY A 94 -2.45 12.88 15.34
C GLY A 94 -1.95 11.85 14.35
N GLN A 95 -0.63 11.64 14.26
CA GLN A 95 -0.04 10.58 13.47
C GLN A 95 0.02 9.29 14.30
N GLY A 96 -0.37 8.17 13.70
CA GLY A 96 -0.35 6.87 14.36
C GLY A 96 1.08 6.34 14.49
N GLY A 97 1.74 6.66 15.60
CA GLY A 97 3.03 6.09 16.00
C GLY A 97 4.23 6.53 15.18
N THR A 98 5.41 6.21 15.73
CA THR A 98 6.71 6.41 15.08
C THR A 98 6.86 5.45 13.92
N ASN A 99 7.17 5.98 12.72
CA ASN A 99 7.32 5.14 11.55
C ASN A 99 8.79 4.73 11.41
N LEU A 100 9.12 3.53 11.86
CA LEU A 100 10.47 3.01 11.70
C LEU A 100 10.80 2.85 10.21
N VAL A 101 11.75 3.63 9.71
CA VAL A 101 12.20 3.56 8.32
C VAL A 101 13.44 2.68 8.25
N MET A 102 13.39 1.74 7.33
CA MET A 102 14.46 0.77 7.15
C MET A 102 15.51 1.31 6.19
N GLY A 103 16.76 1.00 6.46
CA GLY A 103 17.92 1.43 5.68
C GLY A 103 18.98 0.35 5.63
N LYS A 104 20.10 0.63 4.96
CA LYS A 104 21.18 -0.37 4.75
C LYS A 104 21.72 -0.95 6.06
N HIS A 105 21.63 -0.20 7.16
CA HIS A 105 22.07 -0.61 8.48
C HIS A 105 21.00 -1.37 9.29
N SER A 106 19.78 -1.56 8.79
CA SER A 106 18.77 -2.37 9.47
C SER A 106 19.26 -3.80 9.64
N GLY A 107 19.28 -4.29 10.89
CA GLY A 107 19.60 -5.67 11.20
C GLY A 107 18.44 -6.63 10.92
N ARG A 108 18.70 -7.94 11.03
CA ARG A 108 17.68 -8.98 10.84
C ARG A 108 16.51 -8.84 11.80
N HIS A 109 16.77 -8.52 13.07
CA HIS A 109 15.70 -8.32 14.07
C HIS A 109 14.75 -7.20 13.68
N ALA A 110 15.28 -6.01 13.37
CA ALA A 110 14.46 -4.87 12.93
C ALA A 110 13.63 -5.19 11.68
N PHE A 111 14.19 -5.92 10.71
CA PHE A 111 13.45 -6.38 9.53
C PHE A 111 12.32 -7.34 9.90
N LYS A 112 12.59 -8.33 10.77
CA LYS A 112 11.61 -9.33 11.20
C LYS A 112 10.44 -8.69 11.94
N ASP A 113 10.74 -7.76 12.86
CA ASP A 113 9.72 -7.03 13.62
C ASP A 113 8.89 -6.13 12.71
N LYS A 114 9.52 -5.47 11.73
CA LYS A 114 8.82 -4.65 10.75
C LYS A 114 7.89 -5.48 9.86
N LEU A 115 8.33 -6.64 9.37
CA LEU A 115 7.48 -7.56 8.60
C LEU A 115 6.29 -8.06 9.41
N ARG A 116 6.50 -8.41 10.69
CA ARG A 116 5.43 -8.82 11.59
C ARG A 116 4.42 -7.69 11.83
N ALA A 117 4.90 -6.45 12.01
CA ALA A 117 4.03 -5.27 12.14
C ALA A 117 3.20 -5.00 10.87
N LEU A 118 3.71 -5.40 9.70
CA LEU A 118 3.00 -5.35 8.42
C LEU A 118 2.10 -6.58 8.19
N GLY A 119 2.06 -7.54 9.11
CA GLY A 119 1.22 -8.74 9.04
C GLY A 119 1.83 -9.92 8.29
N TYR A 120 3.14 -9.90 8.00
CA TYR A 120 3.83 -11.00 7.33
C TYR A 120 4.52 -11.93 8.34
N GLU A 121 4.23 -13.22 8.23
CA GLU A 121 5.02 -14.29 8.86
C GLU A 121 5.66 -15.15 7.77
N LEU A 122 7.00 -15.09 7.71
CA LEU A 122 7.79 -15.83 6.74
C LEU A 122 8.47 -17.03 7.42
N SER A 123 8.59 -18.14 6.70
CA SER A 123 9.49 -19.22 7.09
C SER A 123 10.94 -18.75 7.06
N ASP A 124 11.84 -19.42 7.79
CA ASP A 124 13.24 -18.96 7.89
C ASP A 124 13.92 -18.86 6.51
N ASN A 125 13.63 -19.77 5.59
CA ASN A 125 14.17 -19.72 4.23
C ASN A 125 13.65 -18.50 3.45
N ALA A 126 12.33 -18.25 3.49
CA ALA A 126 11.72 -17.10 2.81
C ALA A 126 12.16 -15.77 3.44
N PHE A 127 12.35 -15.75 4.76
CA PHE A 127 12.89 -14.59 5.47
C PHE A 127 14.32 -14.27 5.04
N MET A 128 15.19 -15.28 4.91
CA MET A 128 16.58 -15.06 4.50
C MET A 128 16.70 -14.56 3.06
N ASP A 129 15.86 -15.06 2.15
CA ASP A 129 15.76 -14.55 0.78
C ASP A 129 15.28 -13.09 0.76
N ALA A 130 14.15 -12.80 1.42
CA ALA A 130 13.62 -11.45 1.54
C ALA A 130 14.63 -10.48 2.18
N PHE A 131 15.38 -10.93 3.18
CA PHE A 131 16.41 -10.09 3.83
C PHE A 131 17.56 -9.76 2.89
N THR A 132 17.96 -10.69 2.02
CA THR A 132 19.02 -10.48 1.03
C THR A 132 18.57 -9.46 -0.01
N ARG A 133 17.38 -9.64 -0.57
CA ARG A 133 16.77 -8.66 -1.50
C ARG A 133 16.57 -7.30 -0.86
N PHE A 134 16.25 -7.27 0.43
CA PHE A 134 16.11 -6.03 1.19
C PHE A 134 17.44 -5.28 1.26
N LYS A 135 18.57 -5.98 1.47
CA LYS A 135 19.91 -5.36 1.46
C LYS A 135 20.27 -4.80 0.09
N ASP A 136 20.00 -5.54 -0.98
CA ASP A 136 20.23 -5.07 -2.34
C ASP A 136 19.41 -3.83 -2.68
N LEU A 137 18.16 -3.77 -2.19
CA LEU A 137 17.31 -2.60 -2.34
C LEU A 137 17.82 -1.42 -1.51
N ALA A 138 18.33 -1.68 -0.30
CA ALA A 138 18.82 -0.65 0.61
C ALA A 138 20.12 0.00 0.14
N ASP A 139 20.94 -0.74 -0.60
CA ASP A 139 22.14 -0.20 -1.24
C ASP A 139 21.80 0.76 -2.38
N LYS A 140 20.69 0.51 -3.08
CA LYS A 140 20.21 1.35 -4.19
C LYS A 140 19.34 2.52 -3.72
N LYS A 141 18.60 2.33 -2.63
CA LYS A 141 17.62 3.27 -2.10
C LYS A 141 17.91 3.56 -0.64
N LYS A 142 18.30 4.82 -0.36
CA LYS A 142 18.70 5.28 0.98
C LYS A 142 17.63 5.02 2.07
N PHE A 143 16.35 5.10 1.71
CA PHE A 143 15.22 4.88 2.63
C PHE A 143 14.23 3.89 2.04
N ILE A 144 13.94 2.82 2.76
CA ILE A 144 12.96 1.79 2.40
C ILE A 144 11.71 1.98 3.25
N PHE A 145 10.58 2.19 2.58
CA PHE A 145 9.27 2.40 3.18
C PHE A 145 8.46 1.11 3.18
N ASP A 146 7.38 1.08 3.96
CA ASP A 146 6.48 -0.07 4.07
C ASP A 146 6.01 -0.60 2.71
N ASP A 147 5.68 0.31 1.77
CA ASP A 147 5.23 -0.05 0.43
C ASP A 147 6.31 -0.82 -0.36
N ASP A 148 7.60 -0.51 -0.12
CA ASP A 148 8.72 -1.22 -0.73
C ASP A 148 8.90 -2.62 -0.11
N LEU A 149 8.68 -2.75 1.21
CA LEU A 149 8.77 -4.02 1.93
C LEU A 149 7.65 -4.98 1.52
N VAL A 150 6.43 -4.45 1.38
CA VAL A 150 5.26 -5.18 0.86
C VAL A 150 5.57 -5.71 -0.54
N ALA A 151 6.03 -4.83 -1.45
CA ALA A 151 6.37 -5.24 -2.81
C ALA A 151 7.48 -6.31 -2.86
N LEU A 152 8.47 -6.20 -1.97
CA LEU A 152 9.58 -7.13 -1.89
C LEU A 152 9.14 -8.54 -1.47
N VAL A 153 8.24 -8.62 -0.48
CA VAL A 153 7.70 -9.89 0.02
C VAL A 153 6.66 -10.48 -0.94
N ASP A 154 5.81 -9.64 -1.51
CA ASP A 154 4.79 -10.07 -2.48
C ASP A 154 5.43 -10.62 -3.76
N ASP A 155 6.55 -10.06 -4.23
CA ASP A 155 7.33 -10.64 -5.35
C ASP A 155 7.83 -12.07 -5.02
N ALA A 156 8.20 -12.34 -3.76
CA ALA A 156 8.65 -13.67 -3.34
C ALA A 156 7.49 -14.67 -3.24
N ALA A 157 6.30 -14.20 -2.83
CA ALA A 157 5.08 -14.99 -2.82
C ALA A 157 4.49 -15.21 -4.23
N SER A 158 4.82 -14.35 -5.19
CA SER A 158 4.35 -14.39 -6.58
C SER A 158 5.03 -15.47 -7.44
N HIS A 159 5.94 -16.27 -6.88
CA HIS A 159 6.33 -17.54 -7.51
C HIS A 159 5.25 -18.63 -7.42
N VAL A 160 4.08 -18.33 -6.83
CA VAL A 160 2.88 -19.16 -6.92
C VAL A 160 2.05 -18.69 -8.13
N ASP A 161 2.31 -19.31 -9.29
CA ASP A 161 1.56 -19.21 -10.55
C ASP A 161 1.05 -17.79 -10.89
N ASP A 162 1.77 -17.10 -11.77
CA ASP A 162 1.29 -15.88 -12.45
C ASP A 162 0.01 -16.19 -13.25
N ALA A 163 -1.12 -16.24 -12.56
CA ALA A 163 -2.43 -16.51 -13.12
C ALA A 163 -2.85 -15.39 -14.09
N ILE A 164 -2.20 -14.22 -14.03
CA ILE A 164 -2.49 -13.05 -14.86
C ILE A 164 -1.18 -12.38 -15.28
N LYS A 165 -0.89 -12.30 -16.58
CA LYS A 165 0.23 -11.52 -17.14
C LYS A 165 -0.27 -10.43 -18.07
N VAL A 166 0.33 -9.24 -18.04
CA VAL A 166 0.03 -8.19 -19.02
C VAL A 166 0.86 -8.46 -20.28
N SER A 167 0.20 -8.65 -21.43
CA SER A 167 0.86 -8.91 -22.72
C SER A 167 0.98 -7.67 -23.59
N ARG A 168 0.03 -6.74 -23.52
CA ARG A 168 0.05 -5.47 -24.25
C ARG A 168 -0.80 -4.43 -23.55
N LEU A 169 -0.29 -3.19 -23.51
CA LEU A 169 -1.01 -2.01 -23.03
C LEU A 169 -0.87 -0.92 -24.09
N ARG A 170 -1.99 -0.43 -24.63
CA ARG A 170 -2.02 0.71 -25.55
C ARG A 170 -2.88 1.81 -24.94
N VAL A 171 -2.28 2.98 -24.75
CA VAL A 171 -2.97 4.18 -24.26
C VAL A 171 -2.90 5.25 -25.33
N VAL A 172 -4.06 5.78 -25.72
CA VAL A 172 -4.19 6.95 -26.59
C VAL A 172 -4.82 8.06 -25.76
N ALA A 173 -4.02 9.09 -25.47
CA ALA A 173 -4.42 10.24 -24.68
C ALA A 173 -4.11 11.53 -25.47
N GLY A 174 -5.01 12.52 -25.38
CA GLY A 174 -4.92 13.79 -26.10
C GLY A 174 -6.02 14.76 -25.67
N THR A 175 -5.90 16.02 -26.11
CA THR A 175 -6.92 17.05 -25.95
C THR A 175 -8.10 16.87 -26.90
N ASP A 176 -7.86 16.23 -28.04
CA ASP A 176 -8.86 15.99 -29.08
C ASP A 176 -9.19 14.50 -29.21
N GLY A 177 -10.47 14.19 -29.41
CA GLY A 177 -10.98 12.84 -29.64
C GLY A 177 -11.18 11.98 -28.37
N PRO A 178 -11.82 10.80 -28.50
CA PRO A 178 -12.06 9.92 -27.36
C PRO A 178 -10.74 9.29 -26.91
N GLN A 179 -10.45 9.37 -25.62
CA GLN A 179 -9.27 8.77 -25.02
C GLN A 179 -9.52 7.28 -24.84
N THR A 180 -8.55 6.44 -25.18
CA THR A 180 -8.75 4.99 -25.16
C THR A 180 -7.61 4.28 -24.44
N ALA A 181 -7.96 3.30 -23.61
CA ALA A 181 -7.02 2.36 -23.01
C ALA A 181 -7.40 0.94 -23.45
N GLU A 182 -6.44 0.24 -24.04
CA GLU A 182 -6.53 -1.17 -24.41
C GLU A 182 -5.55 -1.97 -23.55
N ILE A 183 -6.01 -3.05 -22.92
CA ILE A 183 -5.15 -3.97 -22.20
C ILE A 183 -5.44 -5.40 -22.63
N ASP A 184 -4.36 -6.12 -22.97
CA ASP A 184 -4.37 -7.53 -23.32
C ASP A 184 -3.70 -8.29 -22.16
N LEU A 185 -4.46 -9.11 -21.46
CA LEU A 185 -4.04 -9.96 -20.35
C LEU A 185 -3.94 -11.42 -20.79
N LEU A 186 -2.99 -12.15 -20.24
CA LEU A 186 -2.91 -13.60 -20.30
C LEU A 186 -3.40 -14.13 -18.95
N ILE A 187 -4.62 -14.68 -18.89
CA ILE A 187 -5.19 -15.23 -17.66
C ILE A 187 -5.13 -16.76 -17.76
N ASN A 188 -4.34 -17.42 -16.92
CA ASN A 188 -4.11 -18.87 -16.93
C ASN A 188 -3.74 -19.42 -18.33
N GLY A 189 -2.91 -18.67 -19.07
CA GLY A 189 -2.53 -19.01 -20.45
C GLY A 189 -3.53 -18.62 -21.53
N GLU A 190 -4.74 -18.13 -21.19
CA GLU A 190 -5.71 -17.62 -22.15
C GLU A 190 -5.54 -16.11 -22.38
N LYS A 191 -5.43 -15.68 -23.63
CA LYS A 191 -5.45 -14.25 -23.97
C LYS A 191 -6.86 -13.68 -23.80
N ARG A 192 -6.97 -12.63 -23.01
CA ARG A 192 -8.16 -11.80 -22.86
C ARG A 192 -7.79 -10.35 -23.11
N TRP A 193 -8.72 -9.59 -23.67
CA TRP A 193 -8.49 -8.18 -23.92
C TRP A 193 -9.72 -7.38 -23.54
N THR A 194 -9.50 -6.11 -23.18
CA THR A 194 -10.57 -5.14 -23.00
C THR A 194 -10.13 -3.78 -23.48
N THR A 195 -11.07 -3.04 -24.05
CA THR A 195 -10.88 -1.64 -24.46
C THR A 195 -11.85 -0.77 -23.69
N MET A 196 -11.35 0.29 -23.09
CA MET A 196 -12.15 1.32 -22.44
C MET A 196 -12.00 2.63 -23.19
N ARG A 197 -13.13 3.28 -23.49
CA ARG A 197 -13.15 4.64 -24.04
C ARG A 197 -13.58 5.60 -22.92
N GLY A 198 -12.78 6.61 -22.68
CA GLY A 198 -13.04 7.67 -21.73
C GLY A 198 -13.01 9.03 -22.42
N ASN A 199 -13.93 9.88 -22.04
CA ASN A 199 -13.97 11.30 -22.39
C ASN A 199 -13.39 12.07 -21.21
N GLY A 200 -12.06 12.06 -21.07
CA GLY A 200 -11.32 13.02 -20.23
C GLY A 200 -11.67 13.09 -18.75
N ARG A 201 -10.77 12.54 -17.92
CA ARG A 201 -10.67 12.59 -16.44
C ARG A 201 -11.73 11.78 -15.67
N PHE A 202 -11.29 10.61 -15.19
CA PHE A 202 -11.95 9.74 -14.21
C PHE A 202 -13.35 9.22 -14.60
N SER A 203 -13.43 8.26 -15.52
CA SER A 203 -14.55 7.30 -15.49
C SER A 203 -14.12 6.05 -14.73
N ALA A 204 -14.70 5.86 -13.54
CA ALA A 204 -14.59 4.60 -12.80
C ALA A 204 -15.18 3.45 -13.63
N PRO A 205 -14.65 2.21 -13.53
CA PRO A 205 -15.19 1.08 -14.25
C PRO A 205 -16.61 0.75 -13.76
N ARG A 206 -17.63 1.19 -14.50
CA ARG A 206 -19.00 0.70 -14.33
C ARG A 206 -19.14 -0.66 -15.02
N ARG A 207 -19.04 -1.72 -14.21
CA ARG A 207 -19.50 -3.10 -14.44
C ARG A 207 -19.25 -3.68 -15.85
N GLY A 208 -18.02 -4.13 -16.11
CA GLY A 208 -17.79 -5.25 -17.00
C GLY A 208 -18.24 -6.53 -16.31
N ARG A 209 -19.38 -7.09 -16.70
CA ARG A 209 -19.92 -8.34 -16.16
C ARG A 209 -18.95 -9.48 -16.50
N LEU A 210 -18.01 -9.78 -15.60
CA LEU A 210 -17.27 -11.05 -15.61
C LEU A 210 -18.31 -12.17 -15.54
N LEU A 211 -18.49 -12.87 -16.67
CA LEU A 211 -19.36 -14.04 -16.75
C LEU A 211 -18.90 -15.05 -15.70
N ARG A 212 -19.81 -15.34 -14.75
CA ARG A 212 -19.61 -16.31 -13.68
C ARG A 212 -19.16 -17.64 -14.28
N HIS A 213 -17.97 -18.09 -13.91
CA HIS A 213 -17.54 -19.45 -14.15
C HIS A 213 -18.42 -20.38 -13.29
N ARG A 214 -19.36 -21.12 -13.90
CA ARG A 214 -19.97 -22.27 -13.23
C ARG A 214 -18.92 -23.39 -13.20
N PRO A 215 -18.62 -23.99 -12.04
CA PRO A 215 -17.76 -25.16 -12.01
C PRO A 215 -18.53 -26.35 -12.59
N ARG A 216 -17.98 -26.99 -13.62
CA ARG A 216 -18.43 -28.31 -14.10
C ARG A 216 -18.25 -29.30 -12.95
N ARG A 217 -19.36 -29.83 -12.40
CA ARG A 217 -19.35 -30.98 -11.50
C ARG A 217 -18.65 -32.15 -12.21
N ARG A 218 -17.41 -32.47 -11.82
CA ARG A 218 -16.78 -33.75 -12.15
C ARG A 218 -17.60 -34.86 -11.49
N ARG A 219 -18.26 -35.70 -12.29
CA ARG A 219 -18.81 -36.98 -11.84
C ARG A 219 -17.64 -37.81 -11.32
N ARG A 220 -17.60 -38.06 -10.00
CA ARG A 220 -16.71 -39.08 -9.44
C ARG A 220 -17.28 -40.45 -9.82
N HIS A 221 -16.53 -41.18 -10.64
CA HIS A 221 -16.66 -42.63 -10.72
C HIS A 221 -16.27 -43.20 -9.36
N THR A 222 -17.25 -43.65 -8.58
CA THR A 222 -17.03 -44.59 -7.48
C THR A 222 -17.61 -45.92 -7.92
N GLY A 223 -16.73 -46.85 -8.30
CA GLY A 223 -17.07 -48.26 -8.30
C GLY A 223 -17.33 -48.68 -6.85
N ARG A 224 -18.53 -49.15 -6.57
CA ARG A 224 -18.79 -49.99 -5.40
C ARG A 224 -19.66 -51.17 -5.80
N GLN A 225 -19.23 -52.30 -5.27
CA GLN A 225 -19.62 -53.67 -5.52
C GLN A 225 -21.13 -53.92 -5.50
N ARG A 226 -21.49 -54.92 -6.31
CA ARG A 226 -22.76 -55.64 -6.37
C ARG A 226 -23.29 -55.99 -4.96
N GLN A 227 -24.55 -55.68 -4.70
CA GLN A 227 -25.42 -56.51 -3.88
C GLN A 227 -26.69 -56.81 -4.66
N SER A 228 -26.92 -58.09 -4.88
CA SER A 228 -28.10 -58.67 -5.51
C SER A 228 -29.25 -58.71 -4.49
N LEU A 229 -30.32 -57.97 -4.76
CA LEU A 229 -31.63 -58.24 -4.13
C LEU A 229 -32.68 -58.33 -5.23
N ARG A 230 -33.16 -59.56 -5.40
CA ARG A 230 -34.17 -59.97 -6.36
C ARG A 230 -35.51 -59.34 -6.00
N ARG A 231 -36.26 -58.98 -7.04
CA ARG A 231 -37.60 -58.39 -7.02
C ARG A 231 -38.60 -59.31 -6.29
N ARG A 232 -39.44 -58.72 -5.45
CA ARG A 232 -40.69 -59.32 -4.95
C ARG A 232 -41.75 -59.37 -6.05
N PRO A 233 -42.61 -60.39 -6.06
CA PRO A 233 -43.99 -60.25 -6.50
C PRO A 233 -44.96 -60.38 -5.30
N GLN A 234 -46.04 -59.59 -5.33
CA GLN A 234 -47.16 -59.64 -4.38
C GLN A 234 -48.05 -60.88 -4.60
N PRO A 235 -48.75 -61.38 -3.58
CA PRO A 235 -49.86 -62.32 -3.76
C PRO A 235 -51.15 -61.59 -4.16
N PRO A 236 -52.03 -62.22 -4.96
CA PRO A 236 -53.36 -61.67 -5.26
C PRO A 236 -54.32 -61.87 -4.08
N TYR A 237 -55.42 -61.12 -4.11
CA TYR A 237 -56.52 -61.14 -3.13
C TYR A 237 -57.26 -62.49 -3.09
N ASP A 238 -57.80 -62.76 -1.89
CA ASP A 238 -58.65 -63.86 -1.38
C ASP A 238 -57.98 -65.22 -1.09
#